data_AF-A0A524LIF4-F1
#
_entry.id   AF-A0A524LIF4-F1
#
_cell.length_a   1.000
_cell.length_b   1.000
_cell.length_c   1.000
_cell.angle_alpha   90.00
_cell.angle_beta   90.00
_cell.angle_gamma   90.00
#
_symmetry.space_group_name_H-M   'P 1'
#
loop_
_entity.id
_entity.type
_entity.pdbx_description
1 polymer ?
#
loop_
_entity_poly.entity_id
_entity_poly.type
_entity_poly.pdbx_seq_one_letter_code
_entity_poly.pdbx_strand_id
1 'polypeptide(L)'
;MKVMSWNDRFALIDHYKPTDAAIRVAFNVDQNELETARGLRSAGTFTANPQFDCSKHNTVFAVGATSDGDGVAKTTSKSTSPRSDKDTVVTGSKVGSATVHTKPESATKKAKVPQKRGRKGDKIHRALQAVTTTPIAVDSFIKQYGVSLAVLRQSKRFLEKMDAAAAKKIGKINVRQDKASKQLMIWREDA
;
A
#
# COMPACT_ATOMS: atom_id res chain seq x y z
N MET A 1 -13.21 16.20 3.37
CA MET A 1 -13.52 15.08 4.28
C MET A 1 -12.35 14.88 5.22
N LYS A 2 -12.61 14.75 6.53
CA LYS A 2 -11.56 14.43 7.50
C LYS A 2 -11.00 13.04 7.16
N VAL A 3 -9.71 12.96 6.87
CA VAL A 3 -9.05 11.69 6.56
C VAL A 3 -9.02 10.84 7.84
N MET A 4 -9.81 9.76 7.89
CA MET A 4 -9.81 8.81 9.02
C MET A 4 -8.54 7.97 9.01
N SER A 5 -7.96 7.76 10.20
CA SER A 5 -6.83 6.86 10.41
C SER A 5 -7.23 5.41 10.16
N TRP A 6 -6.27 4.53 9.83
CA TRP A 6 -6.55 3.11 9.64
C TRP A 6 -7.07 2.43 10.92
N ASN A 7 -6.65 2.88 12.10
CA ASN A 7 -7.14 2.36 13.38
C ASN A 7 -8.64 2.61 13.57
N ASP A 8 -9.12 3.80 13.17
CA ASP A 8 -10.54 4.16 13.23
C ASP A 8 -11.36 3.42 12.16
N ARG A 9 -10.78 3.27 10.94
CA ARG A 9 -11.40 2.45 9.88
C ARG A 9 -11.57 1.00 10.32
N PHE A 10 -10.60 0.41 11.00
CA PHE A 10 -10.72 -0.95 11.51
C PHE A 10 -11.76 -1.06 12.63
N ALA A 11 -11.89 -0.05 13.51
CA ALA A 11 -12.97 -0.03 14.49
C ALA A 11 -14.36 -0.07 13.80
N LEU A 12 -14.55 0.70 12.73
CA LEU A 12 -15.78 0.66 11.92
C LEU A 12 -16.01 -0.69 11.24
N ILE A 13 -14.97 -1.28 10.64
CA ILE A 13 -15.05 -2.58 9.96
C ILE A 13 -15.42 -3.68 10.97
N ASP A 14 -14.81 -3.69 12.16
CA ASP A 14 -15.08 -4.68 13.20
C ASP A 14 -16.50 -4.57 13.75
N HIS A 15 -16.98 -3.33 13.93
CA HIS A 15 -18.31 -3.04 14.46
C HIS A 15 -19.42 -3.41 13.47
N TYR A 16 -19.31 -3.00 12.21
CA TYR A 16 -20.36 -3.16 11.21
C TYR A 16 -20.24 -4.43 10.34
N LYS A 17 -19.07 -5.09 10.34
CA LYS A 17 -18.76 -6.28 9.53
C LYS A 17 -19.22 -6.18 8.06
N PRO A 18 -18.91 -5.08 7.34
CA PRO A 18 -19.30 -4.91 5.95
C PRO A 18 -18.56 -5.87 5.00
N THR A 19 -19.07 -6.00 3.78
CA THR A 19 -18.38 -6.73 2.71
C THR A 19 -17.17 -5.96 2.18
N ASP A 20 -16.17 -6.65 1.64
CA ASP A 20 -14.96 -6.04 1.07
C ASP A 20 -15.27 -4.99 0.00
N ALA A 21 -16.28 -5.24 -0.83
CA ALA A 21 -16.76 -4.28 -1.82
C ALA A 21 -17.25 -2.97 -1.17
N ALA A 22 -18.05 -3.07 -0.11
CA ALA A 22 -18.54 -1.90 0.62
C ALA A 22 -17.41 -1.13 1.32
N ILE A 23 -16.41 -1.83 1.88
CA ILE A 23 -15.23 -1.21 2.49
C ILE A 23 -14.45 -0.38 1.48
N ARG A 24 -14.23 -0.95 0.29
CA ARG A 24 -13.48 -0.28 -0.79
C ARG A 24 -14.17 0.97 -1.29
N VAL A 25 -15.49 0.89 -1.50
CA VAL A 25 -16.31 2.05 -1.91
C VAL A 25 -16.34 3.10 -0.80
N ALA A 26 -16.62 2.70 0.45
CA ALA A 26 -16.76 3.63 1.58
C ALA A 26 -15.48 4.41 1.90
N PHE A 27 -14.31 3.74 1.81
CA PHE A 27 -13.03 4.37 2.11
C PHE A 27 -12.25 4.84 0.88
N ASN A 28 -12.79 4.63 -0.32
CA ASN A 28 -12.13 4.91 -1.59
C ASN A 28 -10.71 4.30 -1.66
N VAL A 29 -10.61 3.01 -1.35
CA VAL A 29 -9.34 2.25 -1.32
C VAL A 29 -9.38 1.08 -2.31
N ASP A 30 -8.22 0.74 -2.85
CA ASP A 30 -8.06 -0.41 -3.72
C ASP A 30 -8.00 -1.73 -2.93
N GLN A 31 -8.28 -2.86 -3.61
CA GLN A 31 -8.20 -4.19 -3.01
C GLN A 31 -6.81 -4.48 -2.43
N ASN A 32 -5.75 -4.15 -3.18
CA ASN A 32 -4.36 -4.34 -2.74
C ASN A 32 -4.03 -3.53 -1.49
N GLU A 33 -4.60 -2.33 -1.37
CA GLU A 33 -4.41 -1.48 -0.19
C GLU A 33 -5.14 -2.05 1.02
N LEU A 34 -6.38 -2.52 0.84
CA LEU A 34 -7.15 -3.19 1.90
C LEU A 34 -6.45 -4.47 2.40
N GLU A 35 -5.91 -5.29 1.51
CA GLU A 35 -5.15 -6.49 1.86
C GLU A 35 -3.86 -6.15 2.60
N THR A 36 -3.13 -5.12 2.14
CA THR A 36 -1.92 -4.63 2.82
C THR A 36 -2.26 -4.15 4.23
N ALA A 37 -3.34 -3.37 4.38
CA ALA A 37 -3.79 -2.89 5.68
C ALA A 37 -4.18 -4.05 6.61
N ARG A 38 -4.87 -5.09 6.10
CA ARG A 38 -5.19 -6.30 6.86
C ARG A 38 -3.93 -7.05 7.31
N GLY A 39 -2.93 -7.17 6.43
CA GLY A 39 -1.63 -7.76 6.77
C GLY A 39 -0.88 -6.97 7.85
N LEU A 40 -0.93 -5.64 7.80
CA LEU A 40 -0.34 -4.79 8.83
C LEU A 40 -1.08 -4.88 10.17
N ARG A 41 -2.40 -5.08 10.13
CA ARG A 41 -3.22 -5.34 11.32
C ARG A 41 -2.88 -6.69 11.95
N SER A 42 -2.77 -7.77 11.17
CA SER A 42 -2.39 -9.08 11.71
C SER A 42 -0.96 -9.09 12.27
N ALA A 43 -0.08 -8.24 11.74
CA ALA A 43 1.25 -7.99 12.29
C ALA A 43 1.25 -7.14 13.58
N GLY A 44 0.09 -6.62 14.02
CA GLY A 44 -0.03 -5.78 15.21
C GLY A 44 0.34 -4.31 15.01
N THR A 45 0.60 -3.87 13.77
CA THR A 45 0.91 -2.46 13.47
C THR A 45 -0.32 -1.57 13.61
N PHE A 46 -1.48 -2.07 13.19
CA PHE A 46 -2.76 -1.40 13.35
C PHE A 46 -3.58 -2.10 14.42
N THR A 47 -4.14 -1.31 15.34
CA THR A 47 -5.04 -1.76 16.39
C THR A 47 -6.33 -0.97 16.30
N ALA A 48 -7.48 -1.66 16.30
CA ALA A 48 -8.77 -0.98 16.31
C ALA A 48 -8.86 -0.04 17.52
N ASN A 49 -9.23 1.22 17.28
CA ASN A 49 -9.34 2.21 18.34
C ASN A 49 -10.62 1.97 19.16
N PRO A 50 -10.55 1.55 20.44
CA PRO A 50 -11.74 1.25 21.23
C PRO A 50 -12.53 2.49 21.64
N GLN A 51 -11.91 3.67 21.60
CA GLN A 51 -12.57 4.95 21.94
C GLN A 51 -13.29 5.57 20.74
N PHE A 52 -13.24 4.93 19.57
CA PHE A 52 -13.85 5.45 18.36
C PHE A 52 -15.38 5.27 18.39
N ASP A 53 -16.10 6.38 18.31
CA ASP A 53 -17.57 6.40 18.32
C ASP A 53 -18.13 5.95 16.96
N CYS A 54 -18.32 4.63 16.82
CA CYS A 54 -18.82 4.01 15.60
C CYS A 54 -20.23 4.48 15.25
N SER A 55 -21.06 4.82 16.24
CA SER A 55 -22.47 5.20 16.07
C SER A 55 -22.65 6.46 15.23
N LYS A 56 -21.69 7.40 15.28
CA LYS A 56 -21.69 8.63 14.46
C LYS A 56 -21.50 8.39 12.96
N HIS A 57 -21.13 7.18 12.57
CA HIS A 57 -20.68 6.84 11.21
C HIS A 57 -21.49 5.69 10.59
N ASN A 58 -22.72 5.47 11.05
CA ASN A 58 -23.60 4.42 10.53
C ASN A 58 -23.88 4.50 9.02
N THR A 59 -23.79 5.68 8.41
CA THR A 59 -24.03 5.90 6.97
C THR A 59 -22.82 5.59 6.08
N VAL A 60 -21.63 5.34 6.64
CA VAL A 60 -20.38 5.20 5.86
C VAL A 60 -20.44 4.03 4.88
N PHE A 61 -21.05 2.91 5.27
CA PHE A 61 -21.18 1.73 4.40
C PHE A 61 -22.47 1.68 3.57
N ALA A 62 -23.33 2.69 3.67
CA ALA A 62 -24.60 2.74 2.91
C ALA A 62 -24.42 3.20 1.45
N VAL A 63 -23.27 3.77 1.11
CA VAL A 63 -23.00 4.47 -0.17
C VAL A 63 -22.89 3.52 -1.39
N GLY A 64 -23.00 2.20 -1.22
CA GLY A 64 -22.95 1.21 -2.31
C GLY A 64 -24.29 0.67 -2.81
N ALA A 65 -25.42 1.08 -2.21
CA ALA A 65 -26.74 0.51 -2.53
C ALA A 65 -27.55 1.30 -3.58
N THR A 66 -26.98 2.35 -4.19
CA THR A 66 -27.60 3.04 -5.33
C THR A 66 -26.98 2.52 -6.61
N SER A 67 -27.41 1.32 -7.01
CA SER A 67 -27.49 0.98 -8.44
C SER A 67 -28.90 1.37 -8.87
N ASP A 68 -29.01 2.18 -9.91
CA ASP A 68 -30.26 2.42 -10.61
C ASP A 68 -30.97 1.08 -10.88
N GLY A 69 -32.13 0.88 -10.28
CA GLY A 69 -32.82 -0.42 -10.33
C GLY A 69 -34.04 -0.45 -9.43
N ASP A 70 -35.18 -0.15 -10.02
CA ASP A 70 -36.53 -0.39 -9.51
C ASP A 70 -36.67 -1.71 -8.74
N GLY A 71 -37.43 -1.66 -7.65
CA GLY A 71 -38.25 -2.80 -7.22
C GLY A 71 -37.76 -3.63 -6.03
N VAL A 72 -38.48 -3.45 -4.91
CA VAL A 72 -39.02 -4.52 -4.05
C VAL A 72 -38.02 -5.46 -3.35
N ALA A 73 -37.87 -5.26 -2.03
CA ALA A 73 -38.25 -6.25 -0.99
C ALA A 73 -37.43 -6.06 0.30
N LYS A 74 -38.10 -5.45 1.27
CA LYS A 74 -37.89 -5.60 2.71
C LYS A 74 -37.61 -7.07 3.08
N THR A 75 -36.42 -7.37 3.59
CA THR A 75 -36.19 -8.59 4.39
C THR A 75 -35.31 -8.28 5.59
N THR A 76 -35.97 -8.21 6.73
CA THR A 76 -35.42 -8.28 8.08
C THR A 76 -34.81 -9.65 8.31
N SER A 77 -33.48 -9.74 8.36
CA SER A 77 -32.76 -10.95 8.74
C SER A 77 -32.28 -10.84 10.18
N LYS A 78 -33.07 -11.43 11.07
CA LYS A 78 -32.78 -11.75 12.47
C LYS A 78 -31.54 -12.66 12.53
N SER A 79 -30.40 -12.14 12.97
CA SER A 79 -29.18 -12.93 13.21
C SER A 79 -29.17 -13.41 14.67
N THR A 80 -29.22 -14.72 14.80
CA THR A 80 -29.09 -15.52 16.01
C THR A 80 -27.64 -15.53 16.50
N SER A 81 -27.45 -15.20 17.78
CA SER A 81 -26.20 -15.30 18.51
C SER A 81 -25.67 -16.75 18.55
N PRO A 82 -24.36 -16.97 18.37
CA PRO A 82 -23.67 -18.08 19.00
C PRO A 82 -23.09 -17.61 20.33
N ARG A 83 -23.63 -18.19 21.41
CA ARG A 83 -22.97 -18.29 22.72
C ARG A 83 -21.68 -19.08 22.53
N SER A 84 -20.55 -18.53 22.93
CA SER A 84 -19.35 -19.32 23.25
C SER A 84 -19.09 -19.15 24.73
N ASP A 85 -19.36 -20.24 25.44
CA ASP A 85 -19.11 -20.37 26.86
C ASP A 85 -17.64 -20.17 27.16
N LYS A 86 -17.44 -19.37 28.20
CA LYS A 86 -16.19 -18.93 28.76
C LYS A 86 -15.91 -19.86 29.94
N ASP A 87 -15.22 -20.97 29.70
CA ASP A 87 -14.70 -21.78 30.79
C ASP A 87 -13.25 -21.36 31.07
N THR A 88 -13.11 -20.60 32.15
CA THR A 88 -11.84 -20.12 32.70
C THR A 88 -11.64 -20.87 34.00
N VAL A 89 -10.83 -21.93 33.98
CA VAL A 89 -10.29 -22.52 35.22
C VAL A 89 -8.82 -22.13 35.32
N VAL A 90 -8.60 -21.17 36.20
CA VAL A 90 -7.31 -20.89 36.86
C VAL A 90 -7.07 -21.99 37.89
N THR A 91 -5.88 -22.60 37.87
CA THR A 91 -5.14 -23.17 39.01
C THR A 91 -3.79 -23.61 38.44
N GLY A 92 -2.68 -22.94 38.73
CA GLY A 92 -2.02 -23.00 40.04
C GLY A 92 -1.08 -24.20 40.07
N SER A 93 0.19 -24.03 39.66
CA SER A 93 1.29 -24.89 40.12
C SER A 93 2.63 -24.20 39.95
N LYS A 94 3.09 -23.67 41.09
CA LYS A 94 4.43 -23.18 41.37
C LYS A 94 5.20 -24.39 41.91
N VAL A 95 6.06 -24.99 41.10
CA VAL A 95 7.06 -25.95 41.58
C VAL A 95 8.40 -25.55 40.99
N GLY A 96 9.30 -25.13 41.88
CA GLY A 96 10.67 -24.74 41.53
C GLY A 96 11.41 -25.93 40.96
N SER A 97 11.84 -25.81 39.71
CA SER A 97 12.78 -26.73 39.08
C SER A 97 14.17 -26.13 39.15
N ALA A 98 15.09 -26.87 39.77
CA ALA A 98 16.47 -26.49 40.00
C ALA A 98 17.20 -26.17 38.69
N THR A 99 17.87 -25.01 38.65
CA THR A 99 18.70 -24.56 37.54
C THR A 99 19.96 -25.40 37.43
N VAL A 100 19.95 -26.39 36.53
CA VAL A 100 21.16 -27.04 36.04
C VAL A 100 21.85 -26.07 35.07
N HIS A 101 22.97 -25.49 35.51
CA HIS A 101 23.83 -24.68 34.64
C HIS A 101 24.57 -25.59 33.65
N THR A 102 23.96 -25.84 32.49
CA THR A 102 24.69 -26.33 31.33
C THR A 102 25.56 -25.20 30.78
N LYS A 103 26.83 -25.53 30.46
CA LYS A 103 27.79 -24.61 29.85
C LYS A 103 27.15 -23.97 28.61
N PRO A 104 27.29 -22.65 28.37
CA PRO A 104 26.75 -22.02 27.18
C PRO A 104 27.47 -22.60 25.96
N GLU A 105 26.77 -23.42 25.19
CA GLU A 105 27.21 -23.78 23.85
C GLU A 105 27.30 -22.49 23.04
N SER A 106 28.51 -22.21 22.54
CA SER A 106 28.80 -21.03 21.74
C SER A 106 27.83 -20.98 20.57
N ALA A 107 26.91 -20.01 20.63
CA ALA A 107 25.93 -19.78 19.59
C ALA A 107 26.63 -19.23 18.33
N THR A 108 27.23 -20.12 17.53
CA THR A 108 27.60 -19.85 16.14
C THR A 108 26.34 -19.72 15.30
N LYS A 109 25.51 -18.72 15.60
CA LYS A 109 24.51 -18.24 14.66
C LYS A 109 25.30 -17.69 13.48
N LYS A 110 25.27 -18.41 12.35
CA LYS A 110 25.79 -17.91 11.07
C LYS A 110 25.26 -16.48 10.89
N ALA A 111 26.16 -15.50 10.83
CA ALA A 111 25.78 -14.11 10.62
C ALA A 111 24.86 -14.07 9.39
N LYS A 112 23.60 -13.64 9.58
CA LYS A 112 22.71 -13.36 8.45
C LYS A 112 23.36 -12.25 7.66
N VAL A 113 24.10 -12.61 6.62
CA VAL A 113 24.57 -11.65 5.63
C VAL A 113 23.31 -10.92 5.16
N PRO A 114 23.24 -9.59 5.26
CA PRO A 114 22.09 -8.85 4.78
C PRO A 114 21.83 -9.27 3.34
N GLN A 115 20.73 -9.97 3.11
CA GLN A 115 20.34 -10.37 1.77
C GLN A 115 20.16 -9.05 1.02
N LYS A 116 21.09 -8.75 0.11
CA LYS A 116 21.01 -7.58 -0.77
C LYS A 116 19.65 -7.69 -1.46
N ARG A 117 18.67 -6.94 -0.94
CA ARG A 117 17.34 -6.80 -1.51
C ARG A 117 17.60 -6.46 -2.97
N GLY A 118 17.24 -7.38 -3.87
CA GLY A 118 17.58 -7.27 -5.29
C GLY A 118 17.27 -5.85 -5.76
N ARG A 119 18.22 -5.24 -6.49
CA ARG A 119 18.05 -3.90 -7.07
C ARG A 119 16.83 -3.92 -7.98
N LYS A 120 15.64 -3.71 -7.42
CA LYS A 120 14.39 -3.55 -8.14
C LYS A 120 14.43 -2.15 -8.75
N GLY A 121 15.10 -2.01 -9.90
CA GLY A 121 15.54 -0.69 -10.36
C GLY A 121 15.62 -0.43 -11.86
N ASP A 122 15.34 -1.38 -12.75
CA ASP A 122 15.49 -1.13 -14.20
C ASP A 122 14.38 -0.26 -14.79
N LYS A 123 13.36 0.09 -14.00
CA LYS A 123 12.26 0.96 -14.45
C LYS A 123 12.77 2.32 -14.95
N ILE A 124 13.77 2.89 -14.27
CA ILE A 124 14.34 4.18 -14.66
C ILE A 124 15.09 4.05 -15.98
N HIS A 125 15.96 3.04 -16.11
CA HIS A 125 16.72 2.81 -17.35
C HIS A 125 15.79 2.54 -18.54
N ARG A 126 14.78 1.67 -18.35
CA ARG A 126 13.78 1.37 -19.36
C ARG A 126 12.99 2.61 -19.78
N ALA A 127 12.60 3.45 -18.83
CA ALA A 127 11.92 4.70 -19.11
C ALA A 127 12.82 5.65 -19.92
N LEU A 128 14.06 5.89 -19.48
CA LEU A 128 14.97 6.81 -20.18
C LEU A 128 15.29 6.35 -21.61
N GLN A 129 15.40 5.04 -21.85
CA GLN A 129 15.58 4.48 -23.20
C GLN A 129 14.35 4.66 -24.11
N ALA A 130 13.16 4.70 -23.52
CA ALA A 130 11.90 4.83 -24.25
C ALA A 130 11.50 6.29 -24.55
N VAL A 131 12.25 7.27 -24.05
CA VAL A 131 12.01 8.68 -24.40
C VAL A 131 12.30 8.88 -25.88
N THR A 132 11.34 9.46 -26.59
CA THR A 132 11.42 9.80 -28.01
C THR A 132 11.84 11.25 -28.24
N THR A 133 12.21 11.59 -29.46
CA THR A 133 12.53 12.97 -29.87
C THR A 133 11.28 13.84 -30.00
N THR A 134 10.12 13.23 -30.27
CA THR A 134 8.83 13.93 -30.27
C THR A 134 8.36 14.23 -28.84
N PRO A 135 7.86 15.46 -28.56
CA PRO A 135 7.31 15.79 -27.24
C PRO A 135 6.11 14.93 -26.86
N ILE A 136 6.22 14.26 -25.71
CA ILE A 136 5.14 13.45 -25.12
C ILE A 136 4.69 14.08 -23.80
N ALA A 137 3.39 14.05 -23.51
CA ALA A 137 2.85 14.50 -22.23
C ALA A 137 3.40 13.65 -21.06
N VAL A 138 3.95 14.34 -20.04
CA VAL A 138 4.62 13.69 -18.92
C VAL A 138 3.69 12.82 -18.09
N ASP A 139 2.43 13.23 -17.91
CA ASP A 139 1.47 12.46 -17.11
C ASP A 139 1.19 11.07 -17.69
N SER A 140 1.07 10.96 -19.02
CA SER A 140 0.91 9.69 -19.72
C SER A 140 2.16 8.81 -19.58
N PHE A 141 3.34 9.43 -19.69
CA PHE A 141 4.63 8.76 -19.58
C PHE A 141 4.87 8.19 -18.16
N ILE A 142 4.54 8.96 -17.12
CA ILE A 142 4.63 8.55 -15.72
C ILE A 142 3.77 7.31 -15.45
N LYS A 143 2.51 7.32 -15.94
CA LYS A 143 1.59 6.19 -15.79
C LYS A 143 2.08 4.94 -16.51
N GLN A 144 2.64 5.09 -17.71
CA GLN A 144 3.11 3.96 -18.51
C GLN A 144 4.35 3.27 -17.92
N TYR A 145 5.33 4.03 -17.46
CA TYR A 145 6.61 3.46 -16.98
C TYR A 145 6.71 3.36 -15.45
N GLY A 146 5.76 3.96 -14.71
CA GLY A 146 5.76 3.96 -13.26
C GLY A 146 6.96 4.71 -12.66
N VAL A 147 7.38 5.80 -13.30
CA VAL A 147 8.51 6.64 -12.87
C VAL A 147 7.96 8.01 -12.46
N SER A 148 8.42 8.57 -11.34
CA SER A 148 7.91 9.87 -10.86
C SER A 148 8.50 11.05 -11.64
N LEU A 149 7.79 12.18 -11.64
CA LEU A 149 8.24 13.44 -12.26
C LEU A 149 9.63 13.88 -11.73
N ALA A 150 9.87 13.75 -10.43
CA ALA A 150 11.14 14.12 -9.81
C ALA A 150 12.31 13.30 -10.37
N VAL A 151 12.08 12.01 -10.64
CA VAL A 151 13.09 11.12 -11.24
C VAL A 151 13.37 11.52 -12.69
N LEU A 152 12.34 11.86 -13.47
CA LEU A 152 12.51 12.32 -14.86
C LEU A 152 13.32 13.62 -14.94
N ARG A 153 13.10 14.56 -14.01
CA ARG A 153 13.91 15.80 -13.91
C ARG A 153 15.37 15.54 -13.52
N GLN A 154 15.66 14.39 -12.93
CA GLN A 154 17.01 13.96 -12.56
C GLN A 154 17.64 13.02 -13.60
N SER A 155 17.07 12.90 -14.80
CA SER A 155 17.55 12.04 -15.90
C SER A 155 19.06 12.15 -16.12
N LYS A 156 19.63 13.36 -16.10
CA LYS A 156 21.07 13.61 -16.22
C LYS A 156 21.91 12.76 -15.24
N ARG A 157 21.52 12.71 -13.97
CA ARG A 157 22.25 11.95 -12.93
C ARG A 157 22.22 10.44 -13.17
N PHE A 158 21.18 9.95 -13.85
CA PHE A 158 21.05 8.54 -14.18
C PHE A 158 21.84 8.18 -15.44
N LEU A 159 21.87 9.07 -16.44
CA LEU A 159 22.67 8.89 -17.65
C LEU A 159 24.17 8.84 -17.35
N GLU A 160 24.67 9.66 -16.41
CA GLU A 160 26.07 9.63 -15.95
C GLU A 160 26.48 8.30 -15.28
N LYS A 161 25.51 7.58 -14.73
CA LYS A 161 25.73 6.27 -14.08
C LYS A 161 25.41 5.08 -14.99
N MET A 162 24.88 5.34 -16.18
CA MET A 162 24.55 4.33 -17.16
C MET A 162 25.77 4.04 -18.05
N ASP A 163 25.70 2.95 -18.81
CA ASP A 163 26.73 2.65 -19.81
C ASP A 163 26.88 3.81 -20.82
N ALA A 164 28.13 4.16 -21.12
CA ALA A 164 28.47 5.34 -21.92
C ALA A 164 27.91 5.24 -23.35
N ALA A 165 27.88 4.03 -23.93
CA ALA A 165 27.31 3.82 -25.26
C ALA A 165 25.79 4.05 -25.27
N ALA A 166 25.08 3.54 -24.26
CA ALA A 166 23.64 3.77 -24.13
C ALA A 166 23.32 5.24 -23.81
N ALA A 167 24.14 5.92 -23.00
CA ALA A 167 23.94 7.33 -22.67
C ALA A 167 24.12 8.23 -23.91
N LYS A 168 25.14 7.94 -24.75
CA LYS A 168 25.36 8.65 -26.01
C LYS A 168 24.21 8.48 -27.00
N LYS A 169 23.57 7.30 -27.02
CA LYS A 169 22.39 7.02 -27.86
C LYS A 169 21.13 7.75 -27.41
N ILE A 170 20.95 7.96 -26.11
CA ILE A 170 19.79 8.67 -25.56
C ILE A 170 19.96 10.19 -25.69
N GLY A 171 21.20 10.69 -25.55
CA GLY A 171 21.46 12.13 -25.57
C GLY A 171 20.84 12.84 -24.35
N LYS A 172 20.36 14.06 -24.56
CA LYS A 172 19.86 14.91 -23.48
C LYS A 172 18.34 14.84 -23.37
N ILE A 173 17.84 14.43 -22.22
CA ILE A 173 16.39 14.41 -21.95
C ILE A 173 15.96 15.76 -21.35
N ASN A 174 14.99 16.40 -22.00
CA ASN A 174 14.36 17.64 -21.55
C ASN A 174 12.97 17.35 -20.99
N VAL A 175 12.68 17.98 -19.85
CA VAL A 175 11.35 17.98 -19.22
C VAL A 175 10.98 19.43 -18.98
N ARG A 176 10.08 19.97 -19.80
CA ARG A 176 9.68 21.39 -19.73
C ARG A 176 8.18 21.54 -19.93
N GLN A 177 7.65 22.64 -19.43
CA GLN A 177 6.27 23.03 -19.70
C GLN A 177 6.21 23.68 -21.07
N ASP A 178 5.33 23.20 -21.92
CA ASP A 178 5.03 23.86 -23.18
C ASP A 178 4.29 25.18 -22.92
N LYS A 179 4.68 26.24 -23.63
CA LYS A 179 4.15 27.59 -23.42
C LYS A 179 2.70 27.71 -23.91
N ALA A 180 2.34 26.96 -24.94
CA ALA A 180 1.01 27.00 -25.55
C ALA A 180 0.00 26.20 -24.72
N SER A 181 0.27 24.92 -24.51
CA SER A 181 -0.64 24.01 -23.79
C SER A 181 -0.57 24.12 -22.27
N LYS A 182 0.49 24.75 -21.72
CA LYS A 182 0.83 24.74 -20.29
C LYS A 182 1.00 23.32 -19.72
N GLN A 183 1.16 22.30 -20.57
CA GLN A 183 1.37 20.92 -20.14
C GLN A 183 2.87 20.61 -20.02
N LEU A 184 3.22 19.75 -19.06
CA LEU A 184 4.58 19.24 -18.95
C LEU A 184 4.81 18.20 -20.04
N MET A 185 5.86 18.41 -20.85
CA MET A 185 6.26 17.51 -21.91
C MET A 185 7.68 16.98 -21.66
N ILE A 186 7.95 15.77 -22.13
CA ILE A 186 9.25 15.11 -22.11
C ILE A 186 9.65 14.74 -23.55
N TRP A 187 10.90 15.03 -23.89
CA TRP A 187 11.52 14.62 -25.15
C TRP A 187 13.04 14.48 -24.97
N ARG A 188 13.71 13.83 -25.92
CA ARG A 188 15.17 13.82 -26.00
C ARG A 188 15.68 14.66 -27.16
N GLU A 189 16.85 15.26 -26.98
CA GLU A 189 17.66 15.88 -28.02
C GLU A 189 18.79 14.92 -28.37
N ASP A 190 18.96 14.66 -29.66
CA ASP A 190 20.09 13.87 -30.15
C ASP A 190 21.40 14.62 -29.80
N ALA A 191 22.41 13.86 -29.38
CA ALA A 191 23.70 14.37 -28.88
C ALA A 191 24.64 14.84 -30.01
#